data_AF-A0A9Q0BRT3-F1
#
_entry.id   AF-A0A9Q0BRT3-F1
#
_cell.length_a   1.000
_cell.length_b   1.000
_cell.length_c   1.000
_cell.angle_alpha   90.00
_cell.angle_beta   90.00
_cell.angle_gamma   90.00
#
_symmetry.space_group_name_H-M   'P 1'
#
loop_
_entity.id
_entity.type
_entity.pdbx_description
1 polymer ?
#
loop_
_entity_poly.entity_id
_entity_poly.type
_entity_poly.pdbx_seq_one_letter_code
_entity_poly.pdbx_strand_id
1 'polypeptide(L)'
;MPDKRPLDPLQPVLYIDHCRYRQIYRKQALHLHSSLAEALRAIQPRVKLQLRINDRGPPQDGSFEVSVAQQPTEDATARQSVWTGLRRMPSATKVPHVDDIFTPVCFALKLRDPNKESHRRMLTNLRHNDGSRARSGDFE
;
A
#
# COMPACT_ATOMS: atom_id res chain seq x y z
N MET A 1 7.25 -15.46 -19.68
CA MET A 1 7.00 -14.25 -20.49
C MET A 1 6.40 -13.17 -19.58
N PRO A 2 6.73 -11.89 -19.76
CA PRO A 2 6.10 -10.81 -18.98
C PRO A 2 4.58 -10.85 -19.21
N ASP A 3 3.81 -10.60 -18.16
CA ASP A 3 2.36 -10.60 -18.21
C ASP A 3 1.91 -9.30 -18.92
N LYS A 4 1.79 -9.37 -20.26
CA LYS A 4 1.45 -8.22 -21.13
C LYS A 4 -0.06 -8.01 -21.26
N ARG A 5 -0.83 -8.34 -20.23
CA ARG A 5 -2.27 -8.05 -20.26
C ARG A 5 -2.48 -6.54 -20.41
N PRO A 6 -3.39 -6.10 -21.31
CA PRO A 6 -3.68 -4.69 -21.46
C PRO A 6 -4.20 -4.14 -20.12
N LEU A 7 -3.61 -3.04 -19.68
CA LEU A 7 -3.97 -2.38 -18.42
C LEU A 7 -4.90 -1.20 -18.72
N ASP A 8 -5.90 -1.02 -17.86
CA ASP A 8 -6.76 0.15 -17.87
C ASP A 8 -5.97 1.40 -17.40
N PRO A 9 -5.92 2.49 -18.19
CA PRO A 9 -5.12 3.67 -17.86
C PRO A 9 -5.66 4.50 -16.69
N LEU A 10 -6.90 4.24 -16.26
CA LEU A 10 -7.57 4.95 -15.17
C LEU A 10 -7.51 4.17 -13.85
N GLN A 11 -6.88 3.00 -13.84
CA GLN A 11 -6.84 2.12 -12.69
C GLN A 11 -5.39 1.91 -12.20
N PRO A 12 -5.19 1.86 -10.88
CA PRO A 12 -3.87 1.67 -10.33
C PRO A 12 -3.33 0.27 -10.61
N VAL A 13 -2.00 0.17 -10.61
CA VAL A 13 -1.29 -1.06 -10.97
C VAL A 13 -0.29 -1.39 -9.86
N LEU A 14 -0.38 -2.62 -9.37
CA LEU A 14 0.61 -3.25 -8.51
C LEU A 14 1.63 -3.97 -9.40
N TYR A 15 2.90 -3.64 -9.21
CA TYR A 15 4.02 -4.27 -9.87
C TYR A 15 4.73 -5.16 -8.88
N ILE A 16 4.89 -6.44 -9.21
CA ILE A 16 5.62 -7.40 -8.39
C ILE A 16 6.74 -8.03 -9.22
N ASP A 17 7.97 -7.80 -8.83
CA ASP A 17 9.14 -8.43 -9.45
C ASP A 17 9.73 -9.46 -8.47
N HIS A 18 9.73 -10.73 -8.86
CA HIS A 18 10.17 -11.83 -7.99
C HIS A 18 11.08 -12.81 -8.73
N CYS A 19 12.03 -13.39 -8.01
CA CYS A 19 12.90 -14.45 -8.54
C CYS A 19 12.07 -15.56 -9.22
N ARG A 20 12.42 -15.89 -10.48
CA ARG A 20 11.65 -16.83 -11.33
C ARG A 20 11.85 -18.30 -10.95
N TYR A 21 12.95 -18.63 -10.28
CA TYR A 21 13.27 -20.01 -9.88
C TYR A 21 12.36 -20.50 -8.74
N ARG A 22 11.79 -19.59 -7.94
CA ARG A 22 10.90 -19.93 -6.83
C ARG A 22 9.44 -19.79 -7.24
N GLN A 23 8.83 -20.91 -7.64
CA GLN A 23 7.40 -20.93 -8.04
C GLN A 23 6.45 -20.43 -6.95
N ILE A 24 6.82 -20.62 -5.67
CA ILE A 24 6.03 -20.14 -4.52
C ILE A 24 5.82 -18.62 -4.54
N TYR A 25 6.79 -17.84 -5.02
CA TYR A 25 6.68 -16.40 -5.10
C TYR A 25 5.61 -15.94 -6.08
N ARG A 26 5.38 -16.69 -7.17
CA ARG A 26 4.28 -16.38 -8.08
C ARG A 26 2.93 -16.57 -7.39
N LYS A 27 2.74 -17.68 -6.67
CA LYS A 27 1.50 -17.95 -5.92
C LYS A 27 1.27 -16.88 -4.84
N GLN A 28 2.33 -16.51 -4.12
CA GLN A 28 2.28 -15.48 -3.10
C GLN A 28 1.99 -14.09 -3.68
N ALA A 29 2.55 -13.74 -4.85
CA ALA A 29 2.25 -12.49 -5.53
C ALA A 29 0.77 -12.38 -5.94
N LEU A 30 0.18 -13.46 -6.47
CA LEU A 30 -1.24 -13.52 -6.81
C LEU A 30 -2.13 -13.42 -5.58
N HIS A 31 -1.76 -14.09 -4.48
CA HIS A 31 -2.48 -14.01 -3.22
C HIS A 31 -2.42 -12.60 -2.62
N LEU A 32 -1.23 -12.02 -2.55
CA LEU A 32 -1.02 -10.66 -2.06
C LEU A 32 -1.84 -9.63 -2.85
N HIS A 33 -1.84 -9.75 -4.19
CA HIS A 33 -2.67 -8.91 -5.05
C HIS A 33 -4.16 -9.06 -4.76
N SER A 34 -4.65 -10.30 -4.64
CA SER A 34 -6.07 -10.56 -4.41
C SER A 34 -6.54 -9.97 -3.08
N SER A 35 -5.79 -10.23 -2.00
CA SER A 35 -6.11 -9.74 -0.67
C SER A 35 -5.98 -8.22 -0.57
N LEU A 36 -4.97 -7.62 -1.21
CA LEU A 36 -4.81 -6.17 -1.26
C LEU A 36 -5.93 -5.49 -2.08
N ALA A 37 -6.34 -6.09 -3.20
CA ALA A 37 -7.43 -5.58 -4.02
C ALA A 37 -8.78 -5.62 -3.28
N GLU A 38 -9.01 -6.64 -2.46
CA GLU A 38 -10.19 -6.73 -1.60
C GLU A 38 -10.17 -5.64 -0.51
N ALA A 39 -9.05 -5.49 0.19
CA ALA A 39 -8.89 -4.46 1.21
C ALA A 39 -9.05 -3.03 0.65
N LEU A 40 -8.50 -2.76 -0.55
CA LEU A 40 -8.67 -1.48 -1.23
C LEU A 40 -10.12 -1.23 -1.67
N ARG A 41 -10.84 -2.28 -2.08
CA ARG A 41 -12.24 -2.17 -2.48
C ARG A 41 -13.14 -1.79 -1.29
N ALA A 42 -12.80 -2.26 -0.09
CA ALA A 42 -13.53 -1.92 1.13
C ALA A 42 -13.47 -0.42 1.46
N ILE A 43 -12.36 0.25 1.14
CA ILE A 43 -12.21 1.70 1.37
C ILE A 43 -12.64 2.56 0.16
N GLN A 44 -12.40 2.08 -1.07
CA GLN A 44 -12.70 2.82 -2.29
C GLN A 44 -13.19 1.84 -3.37
N PRO A 45 -14.50 1.58 -3.47
CA PRO A 45 -15.05 0.51 -4.32
C PRO A 45 -14.85 0.74 -5.82
N ARG A 46 -14.54 1.97 -6.23
CA ARG A 46 -14.23 2.33 -7.63
C ARG A 46 -12.82 1.95 -8.05
N VAL A 47 -11.93 1.66 -7.11
CA VAL A 47 -10.55 1.26 -7.40
C VAL A 47 -10.50 -0.23 -7.73
N LYS A 48 -9.98 -0.55 -8.91
CA LYS A 48 -9.69 -1.89 -9.39
C LYS A 48 -8.18 -2.04 -9.51
N LEU A 49 -7.54 -2.57 -8.48
CA LEU A 49 -6.10 -2.79 -8.49
C LEU A 49 -5.73 -3.84 -9.54
N GLN A 50 -4.95 -3.44 -10.53
CA GLN A 50 -4.40 -4.33 -11.56
C GLN A 50 -3.06 -4.90 -11.10
N LEU A 51 -2.62 -6.00 -11.72
CA LEU A 51 -1.35 -6.66 -11.37
C LEU A 51 -0.46 -6.82 -12.60
N ARG A 52 0.82 -6.49 -12.46
CA ARG A 52 1.85 -6.83 -13.43
C ARG A 52 3.04 -7.51 -12.73
N ILE A 53 3.43 -8.68 -13.23
CA ILE A 53 4.49 -9.50 -12.62
C ILE A 53 5.69 -9.59 -13.56
N ASN A 54 6.89 -9.43 -13.01
CA ASN A 54 8.16 -9.56 -13.74
C ASN A 54 8.17 -8.73 -15.04
N ASP A 55 7.68 -7.49 -14.90
CA ASP A 55 7.57 -6.53 -15.99
C ASP A 55 8.95 -6.05 -16.43
N ARG A 56 9.86 -5.90 -15.46
CA ARG A 56 11.23 -5.44 -15.71
C ARG A 56 12.16 -6.63 -15.82
N GLY A 57 12.44 -7.04 -17.06
CA GLY A 57 13.58 -7.91 -17.38
C GLY A 57 13.68 -9.17 -16.51
N PRO A 58 14.88 -9.76 -16.37
CA PRO A 58 15.12 -10.82 -15.41
C PRO A 58 15.17 -10.23 -13.98
N PRO A 59 14.31 -10.70 -13.05
CA PRO A 59 14.34 -10.26 -11.67
C PRO A 59 15.60 -10.77 -10.96
N GLN A 60 16.06 -10.04 -9.95
CA GLN A 60 17.25 -10.40 -9.19
C GLN A 60 17.03 -11.70 -8.38
N ASP A 61 18.09 -12.50 -8.23
CA ASP A 61 18.01 -13.77 -7.50
C ASP A 61 17.62 -13.55 -6.04
N GLY A 62 16.59 -14.30 -5.60
CA GLY A 62 16.01 -14.17 -4.27
C GLY A 62 15.27 -12.86 -3.99
N SER A 63 14.97 -12.02 -4.99
CA SER A 63 14.19 -10.79 -4.78
C SER A 63 12.69 -11.05 -4.72
N PHE A 64 11.99 -10.18 -3.99
CA PHE A 64 10.53 -10.03 -4.02
C PHE A 64 10.24 -8.55 -3.77
N GLU A 65 10.10 -7.81 -4.86
CA GLU A 65 9.96 -6.36 -4.87
C GLU A 65 8.51 -6.01 -5.19
N VAL A 66 7.93 -5.06 -4.44
CA VAL A 66 6.57 -4.59 -4.66
C VAL A 66 6.60 -3.08 -4.88
N SER A 67 6.02 -2.65 -5.98
CA SER A 67 5.86 -1.23 -6.32
C SER A 67 4.46 -0.96 -6.81
N VAL A 68 4.01 0.28 -6.72
CA VAL A 68 2.66 0.68 -7.14
C VAL A 68 2.69 1.99 -7.93
N ALA A 69 1.76 2.14 -8.88
CA ALA A 69 1.53 3.39 -9.59
C ALA A 69 0.03 3.66 -9.71
N GLN A 70 -0.35 4.94 -9.70
CA GLN A 70 -1.74 5.37 -9.90
C GLN A 70 -2.25 5.09 -11.32
N GLN A 71 -1.33 5.09 -12.28
CA GLN A 71 -1.61 4.79 -13.68
C GLN A 71 -0.56 3.79 -14.19
N PRO A 72 -0.93 2.95 -15.17
CA PRO A 72 0.02 2.07 -15.84
C PRO A 72 1.19 2.87 -16.41
N THR A 73 2.41 2.52 -16.01
CA THR A 73 3.63 3.15 -16.49
C THR A 73 4.70 2.11 -16.81
N GLU A 74 5.40 2.32 -17.92
CA GLU A 74 6.63 1.60 -18.25
C GLU A 74 7.83 2.19 -17.53
N ASP A 75 7.76 3.48 -17.17
CA ASP A 75 8.84 4.16 -16.49
C ASP A 75 9.06 3.60 -15.10
N ALA A 76 10.33 3.40 -14.79
CA ALA A 76 10.75 2.75 -13.60
C ALA A 76 10.64 3.64 -12.36
N THR A 77 10.92 4.92 -12.56
CA THR A 77 11.04 5.94 -11.52
C THR A 77 9.68 6.50 -11.11
N ALA A 78 8.70 6.41 -12.02
CA ALA A 78 7.31 6.77 -11.77
C ALA A 78 6.57 5.77 -10.85
N ARG A 79 7.14 4.59 -10.59
CA ARG A 79 6.57 3.59 -9.67
C ARG A 79 7.09 3.84 -8.26
N GLN A 80 6.19 3.86 -7.28
CA GLN A 80 6.55 4.00 -5.89
C GLN A 80 6.84 2.63 -5.28
N SER A 81 8.07 2.41 -4.84
CA SER A 81 8.45 1.18 -4.13
C SER A 81 7.83 1.16 -2.74
N VAL A 82 7.08 0.10 -2.44
CA VAL A 82 6.42 -0.10 -1.14
C VAL A 82 7.03 -1.26 -0.35
N TRP A 83 7.79 -2.15 -1.00
CA TRP A 83 8.47 -3.25 -0.33
C TRP A 83 9.69 -3.74 -1.10
N THR A 84 10.73 -4.10 -0.35
CA THR A 84 11.90 -4.83 -0.85
C THR A 84 12.15 -6.09 -0.01
N GLY A 85 12.22 -7.23 -0.70
CA GLY A 85 12.52 -8.54 -0.13
C GLY A 85 14.01 -8.88 -0.23
N LEU A 86 14.81 -8.09 -0.96
CA LEU A 86 16.21 -8.44 -1.26
C LEU A 86 17.06 -8.63 0.01
N ARG A 87 16.95 -7.71 0.97
CA ARG A 87 17.78 -7.69 2.19
C ARG A 87 17.14 -8.41 3.39
N ARG A 88 15.94 -8.98 3.23
CA ARG A 88 15.20 -9.61 4.34
C ARG A 88 15.60 -11.07 4.52
N MET A 89 15.91 -11.40 5.78
CA MET A 89 16.23 -12.74 6.27
C MET A 89 15.36 -13.02 7.52
N PRO A 90 14.82 -14.24 7.70
CA PRO A 90 14.94 -15.43 6.84
C PRO A 90 14.14 -15.31 5.52
N SER A 91 14.34 -16.25 4.57
CA SER A 91 13.68 -16.22 3.24
C SER A 91 12.15 -16.07 3.26
N ALA A 92 11.50 -16.49 4.35
CA ALA A 92 10.06 -16.37 4.54
C ALA A 92 9.59 -14.91 4.69
N THR A 93 10.44 -14.01 5.21
CA THR A 93 10.11 -12.59 5.43
C THR A 93 10.33 -11.73 4.19
N LYS A 94 10.71 -12.34 3.05
CA LYS A 94 10.89 -11.64 1.77
C LYS A 94 9.55 -11.21 1.17
N VAL A 95 8.48 -11.97 1.43
CA VAL A 95 7.12 -11.65 0.99
C VAL A 95 6.40 -10.91 2.12
N PRO A 96 5.84 -9.72 1.86
CA PRO A 96 5.09 -8.98 2.87
C PRO A 96 3.72 -9.60 3.15
N HIS A 97 3.18 -9.33 4.34
CA HIS A 97 1.75 -9.45 4.59
C HIS A 97 0.99 -8.24 4.01
N VAL A 98 -0.33 -8.36 3.83
CA VAL A 98 -1.15 -7.24 3.35
C VAL A 98 -1.07 -6.05 4.29
N ASP A 99 -1.17 -6.28 5.60
CA ASP A 99 -1.09 -5.23 6.63
C ASP A 99 0.22 -4.44 6.58
N ASP A 100 1.33 -5.09 6.23
CA ASP A 100 2.64 -4.44 6.13
C ASP A 100 2.70 -3.41 4.99
N ILE A 101 1.95 -3.66 3.91
CA ILE A 101 2.00 -2.84 2.69
C ILE A 101 0.72 -2.05 2.42
N PHE A 102 -0.36 -2.28 3.17
CA PHE A 102 -1.65 -1.62 2.94
C PHE A 102 -1.55 -0.10 3.08
N THR A 103 -1.02 0.37 4.21
CA THR A 103 -0.82 1.80 4.49
C THR A 103 0.08 2.49 3.46
N PRO A 104 1.29 1.98 3.12
CA PRO A 104 2.13 2.62 2.11
C PRO A 104 1.51 2.58 0.71
N VAL A 105 0.73 1.53 0.36
CA VAL A 105 -0.02 1.49 -0.90
C VAL A 105 -1.11 2.55 -0.94
N CYS A 106 -1.92 2.68 0.11
CA CYS A 106 -2.94 3.73 0.21
C CYS A 106 -2.33 5.13 0.06
N PHE A 107 -1.19 5.37 0.72
CA PHE A 107 -0.47 6.64 0.61
C PHE A 107 0.04 6.91 -0.81
N ALA A 108 0.67 5.91 -1.45
CA ALA A 108 1.17 6.01 -2.81
C ALA A 108 0.04 6.27 -3.84
N LEU A 109 -1.10 5.62 -3.62
CA LEU A 109 -2.30 5.79 -4.43
C LEU A 109 -3.12 7.05 -4.08
N LYS A 110 -2.68 7.85 -3.11
CA LYS A 110 -3.40 9.04 -2.61
C LYS A 110 -4.85 8.72 -2.22
N LEU A 111 -5.10 7.49 -1.76
CA LEU A 111 -6.39 7.08 -1.25
C LEU A 111 -6.56 7.71 0.12
N ARG A 112 -7.74 8.27 0.40
CA ARG A 112 -8.03 8.86 1.71
C ARG A 112 -7.95 7.76 2.76
N ASP A 113 -7.01 7.90 3.70
CA ASP A 113 -6.98 7.12 4.94
C ASP A 113 -8.30 7.33 5.69
N PRO A 114 -9.17 6.31 5.86
CA PRO A 114 -10.33 6.45 6.75
C PRO A 114 -9.89 6.67 8.21
N ASN A 115 -8.66 6.26 8.57
CA ASN A 115 -8.14 6.37 9.94
C ASN A 115 -7.50 7.73 10.29
N LYS A 116 -7.13 8.55 9.29
CA LYS A 116 -6.56 9.90 9.55
C LYS A 116 -7.63 10.94 9.87
N GLU A 117 -8.86 10.75 9.44
CA GLU A 117 -9.95 11.65 9.81
C GLU A 117 -10.31 11.51 11.30
N SER A 118 -10.31 10.29 11.83
CA SER A 118 -10.54 10.02 13.26
C SER A 118 -9.44 10.60 14.15
N HIS A 119 -8.16 10.45 13.78
CA HIS A 119 -7.05 11.02 14.56
C HIS A 119 -6.96 12.55 14.49
N ARG A 120 -7.26 13.18 13.33
CA ARG A 120 -7.31 14.65 13.27
C ARG A 120 -8.47 15.24 14.07
N ARG A 121 -9.66 14.61 14.04
CA ARG A 121 -10.82 15.08 14.82
C ARG A 121 -10.64 14.89 16.33
N MET A 122 -9.96 13.84 16.78
CA MET A 122 -9.65 13.67 18.20
C MET A 122 -8.72 14.76 18.74
N LEU A 123 -7.69 15.16 17.98
CA LEU A 123 -6.74 16.20 18.42
C LEU A 123 -7.34 17.61 18.43
N THR A 124 -8.36 17.90 17.61
CA THR A 124 -9.05 19.21 17.64
C THR A 124 -10.03 19.33 18.80
N ASN A 125 -10.57 18.20 19.27
CA ASN A 125 -11.58 18.17 20.34
C ASN A 125 -10.94 18.23 21.74
N LEU A 126 -9.67 17.83 21.89
CA LEU A 126 -8.93 17.97 23.15
C LEU A 126 -8.56 19.43 23.47
N ARG A 127 -8.48 20.32 22.47
CA ARG A 127 -8.08 21.73 22.65
C ARG A 127 -9.20 22.66 23.13
N HIS A 128 -10.45 22.21 23.14
CA HIS A 128 -11.60 23.05 23.53
C HIS A 128 -12.15 22.75 24.94
N ASN A 129 -11.56 21.82 25.70
CA ASN A 129 -12.08 21.43 27.02
C ASN A 129 -11.25 21.97 28.21
N ASP A 130 -10.23 22.80 27.96
CA ASP A 130 -9.44 23.46 29.00
C ASP A 130 -9.74 24.97 29.00
N GLY A 131 -10.97 25.33 29.39
CA GLY A 131 -11.41 26.72 29.36
C GLY A 131 -12.61 27.08 30.23
N SER A 132 -13.13 26.14 31.02
CA SER A 132 -14.34 26.35 31.83
C SER A 132 -14.07 26.12 33.31
N ARG A 133 -13.23 26.98 33.90
CA ARG A 133 -13.19 27.14 35.36
C ARG A 133 -12.92 28.59 35.73
N ALA A 134 -13.82 29.46 35.28
CA ALA A 134 -13.91 30.83 35.76
C ALA A 134 -15.10 30.96 36.71
N ARG A 135 -14.81 31.49 37.90
CA ARG A 135 -15.69 32.17 38.87
C ARG A 135 -16.60 31.32 39.76
N SER A 136 -16.27 31.32 41.04
CA SER A 136 -17.20 31.46 42.18
C SER A 136 -16.35 31.82 43.41
N GLY A 137 -16.28 33.11 43.76
CA GLY A 137 -16.77 33.62 45.07
C GLY A 137 -15.57 34.05 45.92
N ASP A 138 -15.61 35.02 46.82
CA ASP A 138 -16.69 35.87 47.29
C ASP A 138 -16.04 37.10 47.98
N PHE A 139 -16.82 38.17 48.13
CA PHE A 139 -16.49 39.41 48.81
C PHE A 139 -16.51 39.24 50.34
N GLU A 140 -15.54 39.85 51.03
CA GLU A 140 -15.51 40.48 52.38
C GLU A 140 -14.23 40.20 53.17
#